data_AF-A0AAE9SX70-F1
#
_entry.id   AF-A0AAE9SX70-F1
#
_cell.length_a   1.000
_cell.length_b   1.000
_cell.length_c   1.000
_cell.angle_alpha   90.00
_cell.angle_beta   90.00
_cell.angle_gamma   90.00
#
_symmetry.space_group_name_H-M   'P 1'
#
loop_
_entity.id
_entity.type
_entity.pdbx_description
1 polymer ?
#
loop_
_entity_poly.entity_id
_entity_poly.type
_entity_poly.pdbx_seq_one_letter_code
_entity_poly.pdbx_strand_id
1 'polypeptide(L)'
;MTRPRFPARLFGALLALAGLSHHPLGGLPVMVEKAKADDKGKAVRAPVMPMARDPAVAVAEEYEAAHRKGTREALELFIARHPDDPLAEQARVELKRLSR
;
A
#
# COMPACT_ATOMS: atom_id res chain seq x y z
N MET A 1 19.59 -16.31 18.50
CA MET A 1 20.25 -16.70 17.23
C MET A 1 19.31 -17.59 16.44
N THR A 2 18.61 -17.05 15.43
CA THR A 2 18.01 -17.83 14.33
C THR A 2 17.64 -16.86 13.20
N ARG A 3 18.41 -16.86 12.12
CA ARG A 3 18.13 -16.10 10.88
C ARG A 3 17.39 -17.03 9.91
N PRO A 4 16.22 -16.67 9.37
CA PRO A 4 15.67 -17.38 8.21
C PRO A 4 16.37 -16.89 6.93
N ARG A 5 16.97 -17.85 6.23
CA ARG A 5 17.76 -17.68 5.01
C ARG A 5 16.81 -17.88 3.82
N PHE A 6 16.42 -16.81 3.14
CA PHE A 6 15.58 -16.88 1.94
C PHE A 6 16.37 -17.46 0.76
N PRO A 7 15.92 -18.53 0.11
CA PRO A 7 16.54 -18.98 -1.13
C PRO A 7 16.03 -18.14 -2.31
N ALA A 8 16.95 -17.42 -2.94
CA ALA A 8 16.81 -16.95 -4.31
C ALA A 8 16.72 -18.15 -5.26
N ARG A 9 15.70 -18.16 -6.14
CA ARG A 9 15.50 -18.97 -7.36
C ARG A 9 14.02 -18.81 -7.74
N LEU A 10 13.57 -18.66 -8.98
CA LEU A 10 14.15 -18.67 -10.31
C LEU A 10 13.08 -18.05 -11.23
N PHE A 11 13.49 -17.33 -12.26
CA PHE A 11 12.65 -16.92 -13.39
C PHE A 11 11.96 -18.15 -14.03
N GLY A 12 10.65 -18.10 -14.22
CA GLY A 12 9.87 -19.11 -14.93
C GLY A 12 9.11 -18.47 -16.09
N ALA A 13 9.42 -18.91 -17.30
CA ALA A 13 9.07 -18.31 -18.57
C ALA A 13 7.61 -18.54 -19.01
N LEU A 14 7.09 -17.50 -19.67
CA LEU A 14 6.14 -17.47 -20.79
C LEU A 14 5.57 -18.82 -21.28
N LEU A 15 4.25 -18.99 -21.15
CA LEU A 15 3.47 -19.92 -21.96
C LEU A 15 2.47 -19.12 -22.81
N ALA A 16 2.81 -18.97 -24.08
CA ALA A 16 1.85 -18.64 -25.13
C ALA A 16 1.14 -19.94 -25.54
N LEU A 17 -0.17 -20.00 -25.37
CA LEU A 17 -1.00 -21.04 -25.99
C LEU A 17 -2.09 -20.39 -26.84
N ALA A 18 -1.93 -20.58 -28.15
CA ALA A 18 -2.89 -20.23 -29.17
C ALA A 18 -4.23 -20.97 -28.96
N GLY A 19 -5.32 -20.25 -29.16
CA GLY A 19 -6.68 -20.76 -29.08
C GLY A 19 -7.68 -19.82 -29.74
N LEU A 20 -7.39 -19.41 -30.99
CA LEU A 20 -8.35 -18.74 -31.86
C LEU A 20 -9.39 -19.78 -32.30
N SER A 21 -10.56 -19.81 -31.66
CA SER A 21 -11.74 -20.46 -32.24
C SER A 21 -13.05 -19.89 -31.70
N HIS A 22 -13.64 -18.99 -32.49
CA HIS A 22 -15.08 -18.86 -32.73
C HIS A 22 -15.92 -18.19 -31.64
N HIS A 23 -15.95 -16.85 -31.63
CA HIS A 23 -17.15 -16.14 -31.21
C HIS A 23 -17.83 -15.61 -32.47
N PRO A 24 -19.08 -16.03 -32.78
CA PRO A 24 -19.76 -15.61 -34.00
C PRO A 24 -19.95 -14.09 -33.99
N LEU A 25 -19.33 -13.44 -34.97
CA LEU A 25 -19.75 -12.15 -35.49
C LEU A 25 -21.17 -12.31 -36.03
N GLY A 26 -22.17 -11.74 -35.37
CA GLY A 26 -23.53 -11.79 -35.86
C GLY A 26 -24.59 -11.39 -34.86
N GLY A 27 -24.56 -10.12 -34.45
CA GLY A 27 -25.67 -9.52 -33.73
C GLY A 27 -25.36 -8.08 -33.40
N LEU A 28 -25.78 -7.14 -34.25
CA LEU A 28 -25.99 -5.77 -33.79
C LEU A 28 -27.07 -5.84 -32.70
N PRO A 29 -26.80 -5.50 -31.43
CA PRO A 29 -27.90 -5.17 -30.55
C PRO A 29 -28.53 -3.90 -31.11
N VAL A 30 -29.76 -4.02 -31.59
CA VAL A 30 -30.62 -2.87 -31.86
C VAL A 30 -30.70 -2.06 -30.57
N MET A 31 -29.98 -0.93 -30.53
CA MET A 31 -30.08 0.05 -29.45
C MET A 31 -31.39 0.81 -29.58
N VAL A 32 -32.51 0.13 -29.33
CA VAL A 32 -33.81 0.78 -29.10
C VAL A 32 -34.40 0.17 -27.84
N GLU A 33 -33.84 0.59 -26.71
CA GLU A 33 -34.66 0.73 -25.51
C GLU A 33 -34.20 1.99 -24.79
N LYS A 34 -35.05 3.02 -24.83
CA LYS A 34 -34.88 4.23 -24.04
C LYS A 34 -34.91 3.84 -22.56
N ALA A 35 -33.73 3.82 -21.94
CA ALA A 35 -33.63 3.69 -20.50
C ALA A 35 -34.39 4.86 -19.85
N LYS A 36 -35.50 4.54 -19.17
CA LYS A 36 -36.13 5.44 -18.20
C LYS A 36 -35.24 5.43 -16.97
N ALA A 37 -34.39 6.45 -16.84
CA ALA A 37 -33.67 6.72 -15.60
C ALA A 37 -34.66 7.38 -14.64
N ASP A 38 -35.36 6.58 -13.83
CA ASP A 38 -35.89 7.07 -12.58
C ASP A 38 -34.70 7.36 -11.67
N ASP A 39 -34.28 8.63 -11.65
CA ASP A 39 -33.33 9.17 -10.69
C ASP A 39 -33.96 9.19 -9.30
N LYS A 40 -34.07 8.01 -8.70
CA LYS A 40 -34.10 7.86 -7.24
C LYS A 40 -32.71 7.43 -6.78
N GLY A 41 -31.72 8.24 -7.15
CA GLY A 41 -30.36 8.15 -6.66
C GLY A 41 -30.32 8.35 -5.15
N LYS A 42 -30.58 7.28 -4.38
CA LYS A 42 -29.86 7.09 -3.12
C LYS A 42 -28.41 6.80 -3.50
N ALA A 43 -27.69 7.86 -3.88
CA ALA A 43 -26.23 7.82 -3.94
C ALA A 43 -25.78 7.42 -2.53
N VAL A 44 -25.40 6.15 -2.38
CA VAL A 44 -24.74 5.65 -1.18
C VAL A 44 -23.54 6.57 -1.02
N ARG A 45 -23.59 7.43 0.01
CA ARG A 45 -22.59 8.47 0.23
C ARG A 45 -21.23 7.80 0.19
N ALA A 46 -20.37 8.23 -0.73
CA ALA A 46 -19.02 7.69 -0.86
C ALA A 46 -18.36 7.71 0.53
N PRO A 47 -17.58 6.68 0.90
CA PRO A 47 -16.90 6.65 2.19
C PRO A 47 -16.15 7.96 2.40
N VAL A 48 -16.53 8.71 3.43
CA VAL A 48 -15.85 9.95 3.78
C VAL A 48 -14.48 9.54 4.31
N MET A 49 -13.46 9.69 3.47
CA MET A 49 -12.09 9.45 3.90
C MET A 49 -11.77 10.41 5.05
N PRO A 50 -11.10 9.93 6.12
CA PRO A 50 -10.69 10.81 7.20
C PRO A 50 -9.82 11.93 6.64
N MET A 51 -9.98 13.14 7.17
CA MET A 51 -9.14 14.27 6.80
C MET A 51 -7.67 13.92 7.08
N ALA A 52 -6.78 14.35 6.18
CA ALA A 52 -5.35 14.21 6.41
C ALA A 52 -4.98 14.89 7.74
N ARG A 53 -4.29 14.15 8.60
CA ARG A 53 -3.77 14.71 9.85
C ARG A 53 -2.66 15.71 9.54
N ASP A 54 -2.37 16.58 10.51
CA ASP A 54 -1.19 17.43 10.46
C ASP A 54 0.07 16.55 10.26
N PRO A 55 0.95 16.91 9.31
CA PRO A 55 2.09 16.07 8.96
C PRO A 55 3.06 15.90 10.13
N ALA A 56 3.28 16.94 10.95
CA ALA A 56 4.18 16.85 12.10
C ALA A 56 3.62 15.90 13.15
N VAL A 57 2.30 15.91 13.36
CA VAL A 57 1.64 14.95 14.26
C VAL A 57 1.78 13.52 13.75
N ALA A 58 1.59 13.29 12.45
CA ALA A 58 1.73 11.96 11.86
C ALA A 58 3.17 11.40 12.03
N VAL A 59 4.19 12.22 11.78
CA VAL A 59 5.60 11.83 11.98
C VAL A 59 5.88 11.53 13.46
N ALA A 60 5.41 12.36 14.39
CA ALA A 60 5.57 12.12 15.82
C ALA A 60 4.93 10.80 16.26
N GLU A 61 3.72 10.49 15.79
CA GLU A 61 3.04 9.22 16.09
C GLU A 61 3.81 8.00 15.54
N GLU A 62 4.39 8.12 14.35
CA GLU A 62 5.24 7.08 13.77
C GLU A 62 6.53 6.87 14.58
N TYR A 63 7.18 7.94 15.03
CA TYR A 63 8.34 7.87 15.91
C TYR A 63 8.00 7.18 17.22
N GLU A 64 6.90 7.59 17.88
CA GLU A 64 6.45 6.97 19.12
C GLU A 64 6.08 5.49 18.93
N ALA A 65 5.54 5.11 17.77
CA ALA A 65 5.31 3.70 17.44
C ALA A 65 6.63 2.93 17.28
N ALA A 66 7.66 3.53 16.68
CA ALA A 66 8.98 2.91 16.53
C ALA A 66 9.71 2.80 17.89
N HIS A 67 9.68 3.86 18.68
CA HIS A 67 10.27 3.93 20.01
C HIS A 67 9.62 2.92 20.97
N ARG A 68 8.29 2.85 21.01
CA ARG A 68 7.56 1.84 21.81
C ARG A 68 7.90 0.40 21.43
N LYS A 69 8.19 0.13 20.15
CA LYS A 69 8.66 -1.19 19.72
C LYS A 69 10.07 -1.49 20.24
N GLY A 70 10.93 -0.48 20.37
CA GLY A 70 12.26 -0.62 20.95
C GLY A 70 13.21 -1.53 20.17
N THR A 71 12.87 -1.90 18.93
CA THR A 71 13.67 -2.77 18.08
C THR A 71 14.50 -1.96 17.10
N ARG A 72 15.70 -2.46 16.77
CA ARG A 72 16.60 -1.88 15.78
C ARG A 72 15.90 -1.63 14.45
N GLU A 73 15.16 -2.61 13.95
CA GLU A 73 14.47 -2.58 12.67
C GLU A 73 13.36 -1.50 12.63
N ALA A 74 12.68 -1.26 13.75
CA ALA A 74 11.63 -0.24 13.83
C ALA A 74 12.22 1.18 13.77
N LEU A 75 13.33 1.42 14.47
CA LEU A 75 14.02 2.71 14.44
C LEU A 75 14.66 2.97 13.07
N GLU A 76 15.31 1.95 12.48
CA GLU A 76 15.87 2.03 11.12
C GLU A 76 14.77 2.35 10.08
N LEU A 77 13.61 1.73 10.20
CA LEU A 77 12.47 1.99 9.31
C LEU A 77 11.94 3.41 9.44
N PHE A 78 11.87 3.95 10.66
CA PHE A 78 11.47 5.34 10.88
C PHE A 78 12.46 6.31 10.23
N ILE A 79 13.76 6.11 10.46
CA ILE A 79 14.84 6.93 9.86
C ILE A 79 14.78 6.87 8.32
N ALA A 80 14.51 5.70 7.75
CA ALA A 80 14.43 5.54 6.30
C ALA A 80 13.25 6.30 5.67
N ARG A 81 12.16 6.52 6.43
CA ARG A 81 10.98 7.28 5.97
C ARG A 81 11.14 8.78 6.16
N HIS A 82 11.75 9.19 7.27
CA HIS A 82 11.85 10.59 7.68
C HIS A 82 13.32 11.00 7.93
N PRO A 83 14.23 10.86 6.94
CA PRO A 83 15.68 10.98 7.20
C PRO A 83 16.12 12.39 7.63
N ASP A 84 15.36 13.42 7.26
CA ASP A 84 15.65 14.84 7.52
C ASP A 84 14.83 15.41 8.70
N ASP A 85 13.96 14.60 9.33
CA ASP A 85 13.15 15.05 10.45
C ASP A 85 13.99 15.13 11.74
N PRO A 86 13.79 16.15 12.61
CA PRO A 86 14.51 16.25 13.89
C PRO A 86 14.39 15.00 14.78
N LEU A 87 13.27 14.28 14.73
CA LEU A 87 13.07 13.03 15.48
C LEU A 87 13.95 11.89 14.95
N ALA A 88 14.40 11.96 13.69
CA ALA A 88 15.28 10.96 13.13
C ALA A 88 16.66 10.97 13.79
N GLU A 89 17.14 12.15 14.22
CA GLU A 89 18.38 12.25 15.00
C GLU A 89 18.22 11.57 16.36
N GLN A 90 17.07 11.72 17.02
CA GLN A 90 16.78 10.99 18.26
C GLN A 90 16.73 9.47 18.02
N ALA A 91 16.07 9.04 16.94
CA ALA A 91 16.02 7.62 16.56
C ALA A 91 17.42 7.04 16.30
N ARG A 92 18.34 7.81 15.67
CA ARG A 92 19.74 7.40 15.46
C ARG A 92 20.49 7.22 16.78
N VAL A 93 20.25 8.08 17.76
CA VAL A 93 20.84 7.96 19.10
C VAL A 93 20.37 6.68 19.80
N GLU A 94 19.06 6.42 19.81
CA GLU A 94 18.51 5.20 20.41
C GLU A 94 18.99 3.95 19.69
N LEU A 95 19.06 3.99 18.35
CA LEU A 95 19.58 2.89 17.53
C LEU A 95 21.02 2.53 17.93
N LYS A 96 21.87 3.54 18.16
CA LYS A 96 23.25 3.35 18.61
C LYS A 96 23.31 2.72 20.00
N ARG A 97 22.39 3.06 20.90
CA ARG A 97 22.30 2.46 22.24
C ARG A 97 21.93 0.98 22.20
N LEU A 98 21.01 0.58 21.30
CA LEU A 98 20.65 -0.83 21.11
C LEU A 98 21.77 -1.69 20.51
N SER A 99 22.74 -1.06 19.82
CA SER A 99 23.87 -1.76 19.20
C SER A 99 25.06 -2.00 20.12
N ARG A 100 25.04 -1.41 21.32
CA ARG A 100 26.08 -1.57 22.35
C ARG A 100 25.82 -2.81 23.18
#